data_AF-A0A2T6DRM3-F1
#
_entry.id   AF-A0A2T6DRM3-F1
#
_cell.length_a   1.000
_cell.length_b   1.000
_cell.length_c   1.000
_cell.angle_alpha   90.00
_cell.angle_beta   90.00
_cell.angle_gamma   90.00
#
_symmetry.space_group_name_H-M   'P 1'
#
loop_
_entity.id
_entity.type
_entity.pdbx_description
1 polymer ?
#
loop_
_entity_poly.entity_id
_entity_poly.type
_entity_poly.pdbx_seq_one_letter_code
_entity_poly.pdbx_strand_id
1 'polypeptide(L)'
;MTPTDALQSHLSLCDELYQLALEENRFLKQNQRVPDAALLDRKRALLARLDTSLAALKQISASPAPARPDPVRKEVIEKARAKILQVLHIDRENEQLLLRYSLGVRPKPAAPPAAAPVSQLQRLYDRHL
;
A
#
# COMPACT_ATOMS: atom_id res chain seq x y z
N MET A 1 -10.01 3.41 29.78
CA MET A 1 -8.66 3.33 29.19
C MET A 1 -7.89 4.57 29.61
N THR A 2 -6.65 4.45 30.04
CA THR A 2 -5.84 5.63 30.35
C THR A 2 -5.39 6.30 29.05
N PRO A 3 -5.15 7.62 29.04
CA PRO A 3 -4.66 8.32 27.85
C PRO A 3 -3.33 7.78 27.30
N THR A 4 -2.51 7.18 28.17
CA THR A 4 -1.24 6.54 27.81
C THR A 4 -1.44 5.20 27.10
N ASP A 5 -2.40 4.39 27.56
CA ASP A 5 -2.75 3.12 26.90
C ASP A 5 -3.27 3.34 25.46
N ALA A 6 -4.08 4.38 25.27
CA ALA A 6 -4.59 4.74 23.94
C ALA A 6 -3.47 5.13 22.97
N LEU A 7 -2.45 5.85 23.47
CA LEU A 7 -1.28 6.25 22.68
C LEU A 7 -0.38 5.05 22.35
N GLN A 8 -0.16 4.14 23.30
CA GLN A 8 0.60 2.91 23.06
C GLN A 8 -0.11 1.99 22.07
N SER A 9 -1.43 1.83 22.18
CA SER A 9 -2.21 1.08 21.21
C SER A 9 -2.18 1.71 19.82
N HIS A 10 -2.13 3.03 19.71
CA HIS A 10 -1.96 3.70 18.43
C HIS A 10 -0.57 3.47 17.83
N LEU A 11 0.48 3.52 18.67
CA LEU A 11 1.84 3.20 18.24
C LEU A 11 1.96 1.78 17.70
N SER A 12 1.36 0.79 18.38
CA SER A 12 1.37 -0.60 17.90
C SER A 12 0.64 -0.77 16.58
N LEU A 13 -0.49 -0.06 16.37
CA LEU A 13 -1.19 -0.04 15.08
C LEU A 13 -0.34 0.57 13.96
N CYS A 14 0.42 1.63 14.25
CA CYS A 14 1.36 2.21 13.29
C CYS A 14 2.49 1.23 12.95
N ASP A 15 2.99 0.46 13.92
CA ASP A 15 3.97 -0.60 13.67
C ASP A 15 3.40 -1.75 12.85
N GLU A 16 2.17 -2.19 13.13
CA GLU A 16 1.45 -3.21 12.33
C GLU A 16 1.26 -2.74 10.88
N LEU A 17 0.87 -1.47 10.68
CA LEU A 17 0.75 -0.87 9.34
C LEU A 17 2.10 -0.82 8.62
N TYR A 18 3.17 -0.45 9.32
CA TYR A 18 4.51 -0.43 8.75
C TYR A 18 4.96 -1.82 8.28
N GLN A 19 4.71 -2.87 9.10
CA GLN A 19 5.02 -4.25 8.71
C GLN A 19 4.20 -4.68 7.49
N LEU A 20 2.90 -4.37 7.45
CA LEU A 20 2.06 -4.68 6.29
C LEU A 20 2.53 -3.96 5.03
N ALA A 21 2.97 -2.69 5.15
CA ALA A 21 3.53 -1.95 4.03
C ALA A 21 4.85 -2.55 3.53
N LEU A 22 5.70 -3.09 4.42
CA LEU A 22 6.91 -3.82 4.04
C LEU A 22 6.59 -5.16 3.37
N GLU A 23 5.58 -5.89 3.85
CA GLU A 23 5.09 -7.11 3.22
C GLU A 23 4.58 -6.83 1.80
N GLU A 24 3.81 -5.76 1.63
CA GLU A 24 3.35 -5.28 0.33
C GLU A 24 4.53 -4.94 -0.59
N ASN A 25 5.54 -4.21 -0.09
CA ASN A 25 6.76 -3.88 -0.83
C ASN A 25 7.50 -5.13 -1.31
N ARG A 26 7.66 -6.12 -0.41
CA ARG A 26 8.29 -7.41 -0.73
C ARG A 26 7.49 -8.17 -1.77
N PHE A 27 6.16 -8.22 -1.62
CA PHE A 27 5.29 -8.89 -2.57
C PHE A 27 5.38 -8.25 -3.96
N LEU A 28 5.32 -6.91 -4.04
CA LEU A 28 5.46 -6.15 -5.29
C LEU A 28 6.80 -6.44 -5.96
N LYS A 29 7.91 -6.40 -5.21
CA LYS A 29 9.25 -6.68 -5.74
C LYS A 29 9.41 -8.13 -6.26
N GLN A 30 8.85 -9.10 -5.53
CA GLN A 30 8.99 -10.53 -5.86
C GLN A 30 8.07 -10.97 -7.01
N ASN A 31 6.79 -10.60 -6.95
CA ASN A 31 5.78 -11.09 -7.88
C ASN A 31 5.59 -10.15 -9.08
N GLN A 32 6.05 -8.90 -8.99
CA GLN A 32 5.89 -7.87 -10.03
C GLN A 32 4.43 -7.72 -10.50
N ARG A 33 3.48 -7.99 -9.60
CA ARG A 33 2.04 -7.99 -9.84
C ARG A 33 1.33 -7.25 -8.72
N VAL A 34 0.11 -6.81 -9.02
CA VAL A 34 -0.76 -6.13 -8.04
C VAL A 34 -1.00 -7.05 -6.83
N PRO A 35 -1.02 -6.51 -5.59
CA PRO A 35 -1.29 -7.28 -4.37
C PRO A 35 -2.63 -8.03 -4.44
N ASP A 36 -2.68 -9.20 -3.83
CA ASP A 36 -3.92 -9.99 -3.76
C ASP A 36 -4.98 -9.31 -2.88
N ALA A 37 -6.26 -9.58 -3.16
CA ALA A 37 -7.39 -9.00 -2.44
C ALA A 37 -7.29 -9.18 -0.91
N ALA A 38 -6.74 -10.32 -0.45
CA ALA A 38 -6.51 -10.59 0.97
C ALA A 38 -5.56 -9.58 1.64
N LEU A 39 -4.56 -9.07 0.93
CA LEU A 39 -3.61 -8.08 1.44
C LEU A 39 -4.29 -6.70 1.52
N LEU A 40 -5.07 -6.35 0.51
CA LEU A 40 -5.88 -5.12 0.49
C LEU A 40 -6.93 -5.11 1.61
N ASP A 41 -7.60 -6.22 1.87
CA ASP A 41 -8.60 -6.33 2.93
C ASP A 41 -7.97 -6.20 4.32
N ARG A 42 -6.79 -6.78 4.54
CA ARG A 42 -6.02 -6.57 5.78
C ARG A 42 -5.61 -5.11 5.96
N LYS A 43 -5.16 -4.44 4.89
CA LYS A 43 -4.83 -3.00 4.92
C LYS A 43 -6.05 -2.17 5.30
N ARG A 44 -7.21 -2.43 4.68
CA ARG A 44 -8.47 -1.74 4.99
C ARG A 44 -8.91 -1.94 6.44
N ALA A 45 -8.84 -3.16 6.95
CA ALA A 45 -9.19 -3.46 8.34
C ALA A 45 -8.27 -2.72 9.34
N LEU A 46 -6.96 -2.65 9.07
CA LEU A 46 -6.02 -1.91 9.90
C LEU A 46 -6.22 -0.40 9.82
N LEU A 47 -6.52 0.15 8.65
CA LEU A 47 -6.83 1.58 8.50
C LEU A 47 -8.09 1.96 9.28
N ALA A 48 -9.16 1.14 9.25
CA ALA A 48 -10.36 1.38 10.04
C ALA A 48 -10.08 1.38 11.57
N ARG A 49 -9.21 0.48 12.03
CA ARG A 49 -8.74 0.46 13.43
C ARG A 49 -7.90 1.70 13.77
N LEU A 50 -7.05 2.15 12.83
CA LEU A 50 -6.27 3.38 12.99
C LEU A 50 -7.18 4.59 13.12
N ASP A 51 -8.18 4.75 12.25
CA ASP A 51 -9.14 5.85 12.30
C ASP A 51 -9.90 5.89 13.63
N THR A 52 -10.31 4.72 14.12
CA THR A 52 -10.95 4.60 15.44
C THR A 52 -10.00 5.04 16.57
N SER A 53 -8.73 4.62 16.52
CA SER A 53 -7.72 5.03 17.50
C SER A 53 -7.43 6.53 17.44
N LEU A 54 -7.39 7.13 16.25
CA LEU A 54 -7.18 8.56 16.06
C LEU A 54 -8.36 9.39 16.58
N ALA A 55 -9.59 8.92 16.38
CA ALA A 55 -10.78 9.56 16.93
C ALA A 55 -10.75 9.56 18.47
N ALA A 56 -10.37 8.44 19.08
CA ALA A 56 -10.19 8.34 20.52
C ALA A 56 -9.08 9.28 21.03
N LEU A 57 -7.93 9.35 20.35
CA LEU A 57 -6.84 10.26 20.70
C LEU A 57 -7.24 11.73 20.58
N LYS A 58 -8.00 12.10 19.55
CA LYS A 58 -8.53 13.46 19.38
C LYS A 58 -9.43 13.86 20.53
N GLN A 59 -10.34 12.97 20.96
CA GLN A 59 -11.20 13.20 22.13
C GLN A 59 -10.39 13.39 23.42
N ILE A 60 -9.32 12.61 23.61
CA ILE A 60 -8.42 12.72 24.76
C ILE A 60 -7.62 14.03 24.73
N SER A 61 -7.25 14.52 23.54
CA SER A 61 -6.55 15.80 23.37
C SER A 61 -7.43 17.03 23.52
N ALA A 62 -8.75 16.88 23.38
CA ALA A 62 -9.72 17.96 23.58
C ALA A 62 -10.00 18.27 25.06
N SER A 63 -9.59 17.37 25.97
CA SER A 63 -9.64 17.60 27.41
C SER A 63 -8.51 18.57 27.82
N PRO A 64 -8.75 19.52 28.75
CA PRO A 64 -7.77 20.54 29.11
C PRO A 64 -6.43 19.90 29.49
N ALA A 65 -5.35 20.46 28.94
CA ALA A 65 -4.00 19.97 29.16
C ALA A 65 -3.71 19.91 30.67
N PRO A 66 -3.13 18.81 31.18
CA PRO A 66 -2.74 18.75 32.57
C PRO A 66 -1.73 19.88 32.86
N ALA A 67 -1.87 20.53 34.02
CA ALA A 67 -1.03 21.65 34.43
C ALA A 67 0.47 21.33 34.47
N ARG A 68 0.84 20.04 34.39
CA ARG A 68 2.23 19.56 34.32
C ARG A 68 2.48 18.83 33.00
N PRO A 69 3.55 19.19 32.25
CA PRO A 69 3.94 18.45 31.07
C PRO A 69 4.39 17.03 31.45
N ASP A 70 3.80 16.03 30.79
CA ASP A 70 4.18 14.63 30.92
C ASP A 70 5.25 14.28 29.86
N PRO A 71 6.51 14.05 30.25
CA PRO A 71 7.59 13.74 29.32
C PRO A 71 7.38 12.39 28.62
N VAL A 72 6.80 11.40 29.30
CA VAL A 72 6.54 10.06 28.73
C VAL A 72 5.53 10.17 27.60
N ARG A 73 4.47 10.96 27.81
CA ARG A 73 3.47 11.22 26.77
C ARG A 73 4.07 11.89 25.54
N LYS A 74 4.98 12.86 25.73
CA LYS A 74 5.67 13.52 24.61
C LYS A 74 6.53 12.54 23.81
N GLU A 75 7.30 11.69 24.48
CA GLU A 75 8.11 10.67 23.81
C GLU A 75 7.27 9.71 22.96
N VAL A 76 6.12 9.26 23.47
CA VAL A 76 5.23 8.36 22.72
C VAL A 76 4.65 9.06 21.49
N ILE A 77 4.30 10.35 21.60
CA ILE A 77 3.81 11.14 20.45
C ILE A 77 4.91 11.29 19.39
N GLU A 78 6.14 11.61 19.78
CA GLU A 78 7.26 11.74 18.84
C GLU A 78 7.58 10.40 18.16
N LYS A 79 7.55 9.28 18.90
CA LYS A 79 7.68 7.94 18.32
C LYS A 79 6.57 7.64 17.31
N ALA A 80 5.32 7.96 17.63
CA ALA A 80 4.19 7.76 16.73
C ALA A 80 4.36 8.61 15.45
N ARG A 81 4.78 9.87 15.56
CA ARG A 81 5.07 10.75 14.41
C ARG A 81 6.15 10.18 13.51
N ALA A 82 7.28 9.75 14.10
CA ALA A 82 8.37 9.15 13.35
C ALA A 82 7.91 7.89 12.60
N LYS A 83 7.07 7.07 13.23
CA LYS A 83 6.50 5.86 12.61
C LYS A 83 5.54 6.17 11.48
N ILE A 84 4.66 7.16 11.64
CA ILE A 84 3.76 7.60 10.56
C ILE A 84 4.57 8.05 9.33
N LEU A 85 5.65 8.80 9.53
CA LEU A 85 6.53 9.21 8.42
C LEU A 85 7.19 8.02 7.72
N GLN A 86 7.62 6.99 8.48
CA GLN A 86 8.17 5.76 7.92
C GLN A 86 7.13 4.99 7.10
N VAL A 87 5.89 4.89 7.58
CA VAL A 87 4.77 4.27 6.85
C VAL A 87 4.53 5.02 5.53
N LEU A 88 4.42 6.34 5.57
CA LEU A 88 4.20 7.17 4.38
C LEU A 88 5.34 7.03 3.36
N HIS A 89 6.59 6.90 3.82
CA HIS A 89 7.73 6.71 2.94
C HIS A 89 7.63 5.38 2.19
N ILE A 90 7.36 4.27 2.89
CA ILE A 90 7.20 2.96 2.28
C ILE A 90 5.95 2.91 1.39
N ASP A 91 4.84 3.53 1.80
CA ASP A 91 3.63 3.59 0.97
C ASP A 91 3.90 4.31 -0.36
N ARG A 92 4.68 5.40 -0.35
CA ARG A 92 5.10 6.07 -1.60
C ARG A 92 5.95 5.16 -2.49
N GLU A 93 6.86 4.37 -1.91
CA GLU A 93 7.61 3.38 -2.69
C GLU A 93 6.70 2.29 -3.26
N ASN A 94 5.73 1.82 -2.47
CA ASN A 94 4.76 0.81 -2.89
C ASN A 94 3.92 1.33 -4.05
N GLU A 95 3.40 2.56 -3.97
CA GLU A 95 2.66 3.18 -5.07
C GLU A 95 3.50 3.31 -6.35
N GLN A 96 4.78 3.70 -6.24
CA GLN A 96 5.68 3.76 -7.39
C GLN A 96 5.90 2.38 -8.03
N LEU A 97 6.10 1.35 -7.21
CA LEU A 97 6.22 -0.02 -7.68
C LEU A 97 4.91 -0.50 -8.32
N LEU A 98 3.77 -0.21 -7.70
CA LEU A 98 2.45 -0.58 -8.20
C LEU A 98 2.17 0.08 -9.55
N LEU A 99 2.48 1.37 -9.71
CA LEU A 99 2.41 2.08 -10.99
C LEU A 99 3.37 1.49 -12.02
N ARG A 100 4.61 1.19 -11.63
CA ARG A 100 5.60 0.58 -12.52
C ARG A 100 5.16 -0.79 -13.00
N TYR A 101 4.55 -1.61 -12.15
CA TYR A 101 4.08 -2.94 -12.53
C TYR A 101 2.75 -2.89 -13.25
N SER A 102 1.84 -1.96 -12.94
CA SER A 102 0.58 -1.78 -13.66
C SER A 102 0.80 -1.24 -15.09
N LEU A 103 1.75 -0.32 -15.26
CA LEU A 103 2.18 0.18 -16.58
C LEU A 103 3.19 -0.75 -17.27
N GLY A 104 3.94 -1.52 -16.49
CA GLY A 104 4.97 -2.46 -16.92
C GLY A 104 4.45 -3.86 -17.25
N VAL A 105 3.15 -4.14 -17.07
CA VAL A 105 2.47 -5.20 -17.84
C VAL A 105 2.45 -4.77 -19.30
N ARG A 106 3.63 -4.78 -19.94
CA ARG A 106 3.71 -4.94 -21.38
C ARG A 106 2.92 -6.20 -21.66
N PRO A 107 1.88 -6.18 -22.51
CA PRO A 107 1.23 -7.40 -22.91
C PRO A 107 2.36 -8.32 -23.39
N LYS A 108 2.45 -9.52 -22.80
CA LYS A 108 3.32 -10.59 -23.29
C LYS A 108 3.27 -10.49 -24.80
N PRO A 109 4.38 -10.25 -25.53
CA PRO A 109 4.31 -10.13 -26.97
C PRO A 109 3.58 -11.37 -27.43
N ALA A 110 2.39 -11.16 -28.00
CA ALA A 110 1.64 -12.25 -28.59
C ALA A 110 2.63 -12.96 -29.51
N ALA A 111 2.68 -14.29 -29.41
CA ALA A 111 3.53 -15.11 -30.26
C ALA A 111 3.47 -14.54 -31.69
N PRO A 112 4.61 -14.41 -32.39
CA PRO A 112 4.63 -13.78 -33.70
C PRO A 112 3.51 -14.41 -34.54
N PRO A 113 2.67 -13.60 -35.19
CA PRO A 113 1.61 -14.15 -36.04
C PRO A 113 2.31 -15.11 -37.00
N ALA A 114 1.87 -16.37 -36.98
CA ALA A 114 2.34 -17.35 -37.94
C ALA A 114 2.23 -16.71 -39.33
N ALA A 115 3.37 -16.57 -40.01
CA ALA A 115 3.44 -15.92 -41.31
C ALA A 115 2.35 -16.54 -42.19
N ALA A 116 1.37 -15.73 -42.58
CA ALA A 116 0.34 -16.17 -43.51
C ALA A 116 1.06 -16.69 -44.76
N PRO A 117 0.82 -17.94 -45.20
CA PRO A 117 1.51 -18.46 -46.36
C PRO A 117 1.10 -17.64 -47.57
N VAL A 118 2.08 -16.96 -48.18
CA VAL A 118 1.98 -16.10 -49.38
C VAL A 118 1.14 -16.74 -50.50
N SER A 119 1.00 -18.07 -50.49
CA SER A 119 0.14 -18.88 -51.37
C SER A 119 -1.38 -18.56 -51.33
N GLN A 120 -1.90 -17.92 -50.29
CA GLN A 120 -3.33 -17.57 -50.22
C GLN A 120 -3.64 -16.25 -50.93
N LEU A 121 -2.70 -15.29 -50.92
CA LEU A 121 -2.85 -14.03 -51.65
C LEU A 121 -2.66 -14.24 -53.16
N GLN A 122 -1.70 -15.08 -53.58
CA GLN A 122 -1.52 -15.41 -55.00
C GLN A 122 -2.78 -16.01 -55.63
N ARG A 123 -3.46 -16.93 -54.93
CA ARG A 123 -4.71 -17.54 -55.41
C ARG A 123 -5.88 -16.56 -55.57
N LEU A 124 -5.88 -15.44 -54.85
CA LEU A 124 -6.90 -14.42 -55.01
C LEU A 124 -6.65 -13.55 -56.24
N TYR A 125 -5.38 -13.27 -56.57
CA TYR A 125 -5.03 -12.50 -57.77
C TYR A 125 -5.17 -13.31 -59.06
N ASP A 126 -4.80 -14.60 -59.05
CA ASP A 126 -4.93 -15.48 -60.23
C ASP A 126 -6.40 -15.75 -60.63
N ARG A 127 -7.36 -15.45 -59.75
CA ARG A 127 -8.79 -15.66 -60.00
C ARG A 127 -9.47 -14.45 -60.65
N HIS A 128 -8.77 -13.32 -60.77
CA HIS A 128 -9.31 -12.06 -61.29
C HIS A 128 -8.54 -11.52 -62.52
N LEU A 129 -7.71 -12.34 -63.14
CA LEU A 129 -7.10 -12.15 -64.47
C LEU A 129 -7.60 -13.23 -65.42
#